data_AF-A0A0D0D705-F1
#
_entry.id   AF-A0A0D0D705-F1
#
_cell.length_a   1.000
_cell.length_b   1.000
_cell.length_c   1.000
_cell.angle_alpha   90.00
_cell.angle_beta   90.00
_cell.angle_gamma   90.00
#
_symmetry.space_group_name_H-M   'P 1'
#
loop_
_entity.id
_entity.type
_entity.pdbx_description
1 polymer ?
#
loop_
_entity_poly.entity_id
_entity_poly.type
_entity_poly.pdbx_seq_one_letter_code
_entity_poly.pdbx_strand_id
1 'polypeptide(L)'
;MLTSFFWKHPLSKKEVTKRIDSIAKAHLDLPDLKGHSLCIGGTLHYLLNGIPFNVVKSIGRWSSESFTLYLKCHALVLAPFLQHQPELMHQLR
;
A
#
# COMPACT_ATOMS: atom_id res chain seq x y z
N MET A 1 11.20 44.41 -10.75
CA MET A 1 10.11 43.47 -11.09
C MET A 1 10.37 42.20 -10.31
N LEU A 2 9.82 42.06 -9.10
CA LEU A 2 10.05 40.89 -8.24
C LEU A 2 9.13 39.76 -8.70
N THR A 3 9.72 38.70 -9.25
CA THR A 3 8.99 37.48 -9.61
C THR A 3 8.52 36.80 -8.34
N SER A 4 7.20 36.76 -8.16
CA SER A 4 6.52 36.01 -7.10
C SER A 4 6.99 34.55 -7.11
N PHE A 5 7.61 34.11 -6.02
CA PHE A 5 7.78 32.68 -5.73
C PHE A 5 6.40 32.09 -5.50
N PHE A 6 5.81 31.45 -6.52
CA PHE A 6 4.60 30.64 -6.36
C PHE A 6 4.94 29.47 -5.44
N TRP A 7 4.67 29.63 -4.14
CA TRP A 7 4.75 28.54 -3.18
C TRP A 7 3.72 27.48 -3.60
N LYS A 8 4.17 26.33 -4.09
CA LYS A 8 3.27 25.22 -4.41
C LYS A 8 2.66 24.73 -3.10
N HIS A 9 1.41 25.08 -2.84
CA HIS A 9 0.69 24.54 -1.70
C HIS A 9 0.46 23.02 -1.89
N PRO A 10 0.74 22.19 -0.88
CA PRO A 10 0.40 20.78 -0.92
C PRO A 10 -1.10 20.59 -1.21
N LEU A 11 -1.42 19.60 -2.04
CA LEU A 11 -2.81 19.22 -2.29
C LEU A 11 -3.49 18.83 -0.98
N SER A 12 -4.70 19.36 -0.74
CA SER A 12 -5.48 18.98 0.43
C SER A 12 -5.98 17.54 0.28
N LYS A 13 -6.16 16.85 1.41
CA LYS A 13 -6.81 15.52 1.45
C LYS A 13 -8.15 15.52 0.70
N LYS A 14 -8.93 16.60 0.84
CA LYS A 14 -10.25 16.73 0.21
C LYS A 14 -10.16 16.72 -1.31
N GLU A 15 -9.21 17.46 -1.89
CA GLU A 15 -9.04 17.51 -3.34
C GLU A 15 -8.53 16.18 -3.90
N VAL A 16 -7.63 15.50 -3.18
CA VAL A 16 -7.16 14.16 -3.55
C VAL A 16 -8.31 13.15 -3.50
N THR A 17 -9.06 13.08 -2.40
CA THR A 17 -10.20 12.17 -2.27
C THR A 17 -11.25 12.44 -3.34
N LYS A 18 -11.62 13.72 -3.57
CA LYS A 18 -12.57 14.10 -4.62
C LYS A 18 -12.13 13.58 -6.00
N ARG A 19 -10.83 13.66 -6.31
CA ARG A 19 -10.29 13.17 -7.58
C ARG A 19 -10.38 11.64 -7.67
N ILE A 20 -10.04 10.93 -6.60
CA ILE A 20 -10.12 9.47 -6.54
C ILE A 20 -11.57 9.00 -6.66
N ASP A 21 -12.50 9.61 -5.93
CA ASP A 21 -13.93 9.28 -5.98
C ASP A 21 -14.50 9.49 -7.39
N SER A 22 -14.08 10.58 -8.05
CA SER A 22 -14.49 10.85 -9.43
C SER A 22 -14.00 9.77 -10.41
N ILE A 23 -12.80 9.24 -10.20
CA ILE A 23 -12.26 8.15 -11.02
C ILE A 23 -13.02 6.86 -10.69
N ALA A 24 -13.16 6.51 -9.41
CA ALA A 24 -13.87 5.31 -8.99
C ALA A 24 -15.30 5.27 -9.54
N LYS A 25 -16.04 6.38 -9.50
CA LYS A 25 -17.40 6.49 -10.06
C LYS A 25 -17.47 6.34 -11.57
N ALA A 26 -16.39 6.64 -12.29
CA ALA A 26 -16.33 6.47 -13.75
C ALA A 26 -16.11 5.01 -14.16
N HIS A 27 -15.71 4.14 -13.22
CA HIS A 27 -15.45 2.72 -13.45
C HIS A 27 -16.48 1.87 -12.70
N LEU A 28 -17.45 1.32 -13.44
CA LEU A 28 -18.55 0.51 -12.89
C LEU A 28 -18.08 -0.77 -12.16
N ASP A 29 -16.88 -1.23 -12.47
CA ASP A 29 -16.23 -2.42 -11.93
C ASP A 29 -15.45 -2.17 -10.63
N LEU A 30 -15.21 -0.90 -10.27
CA LEU A 30 -14.44 -0.57 -9.07
C LEU A 30 -15.35 -0.41 -7.84
N PRO A 31 -15.01 -1.04 -6.71
CA PRO A 31 -15.69 -0.79 -5.44
C PRO A 31 -15.38 0.62 -4.93
N ASP A 32 -16.15 1.08 -3.93
CA ASP A 32 -15.90 2.37 -3.27
C ASP A 32 -14.48 2.45 -2.68
N LEU A 33 -13.63 3.28 -3.30
CA LEU A 33 -12.21 3.40 -2.98
C LEU A 33 -11.96 4.41 -1.86
N LYS A 34 -12.15 3.96 -0.62
CA LYS A 34 -11.78 4.77 0.56
C LYS A 34 -10.26 4.84 0.74
N GLY A 35 -9.78 5.93 1.34
CA GLY A 35 -8.36 6.13 1.60
C GLY A 35 -7.68 4.98 2.38
N HIS A 36 -8.37 4.40 3.36
CA HIS A 36 -7.85 3.23 4.09
C HIS A 36 -7.73 1.99 3.20
N SER A 37 -8.68 1.78 2.28
CA SER A 37 -8.65 0.69 1.30
C SER A 37 -7.44 0.83 0.37
N LEU A 38 -7.04 2.05 0.00
CA LEU A 38 -5.84 2.29 -0.81
C LEU A 38 -4.56 1.96 -0.06
N CYS A 39 -4.45 2.29 1.23
CA CYS A 39 -3.28 1.92 2.04
C CYS A 39 -3.14 0.39 2.16
N ILE A 40 -4.26 -0.31 2.40
CA ILE A 40 -4.28 -1.79 2.47
C ILE A 40 -3.94 -2.38 1.09
N GLY A 41 -4.59 -1.91 0.04
CA GLY A 41 -4.38 -2.37 -1.33
C GLY A 41 -2.94 -2.18 -1.79
N GLY A 42 -2.33 -1.03 -1.49
CA GLY A 42 -0.92 -0.77 -1.78
C GLY A 42 0.02 -1.70 -0.99
N THR A 43 -0.25 -1.91 0.30
CA THR A 43 0.51 -2.88 1.13
C THR A 43 0.47 -4.26 0.51
N LEU A 44 -0.72 -4.76 0.17
CA LEU A 44 -0.88 -6.07 -0.45
C LEU A 44 -0.21 -6.15 -1.84
N HIS A 45 -0.33 -5.10 -2.65
CA HIS A 45 0.31 -5.02 -3.95
C HIS A 45 1.83 -5.20 -3.84
N TYR A 46 2.50 -4.51 -2.93
CA TYR A 46 3.94 -4.66 -2.76
C TYR A 46 4.34 -6.07 -2.29
N LEU A 47 3.59 -6.65 -1.36
CA LEU A 47 3.88 -8.00 -0.85
C LEU A 47 3.68 -9.07 -1.92
N LEU A 48 2.64 -8.96 -2.75
CA LEU A 48 2.44 -9.86 -3.90
C LEU A 48 3.54 -9.74 -4.95
N ASN A 49 4.22 -8.59 -5.03
CA ASN A 49 5.41 -8.39 -5.86
C ASN A 49 6.71 -8.80 -5.15
N GLY A 50 6.63 -9.51 -4.03
CA GLY A 50 7.79 -10.06 -3.33
C GLY A 50 8.60 -9.03 -2.53
N ILE A 51 8.09 -7.82 -2.33
CA ILE A 51 8.78 -6.82 -1.49
C ILE A 51 8.79 -7.32 -0.03
N PRO A 52 9.94 -7.31 0.67
CA PRO A 52 10.02 -7.79 2.05
C PRO A 52 9.11 -7.03 3.03
N PHE A 53 8.61 -7.73 4.05
CA PHE A 53 7.70 -7.20 5.06
C PHE A 53 8.23 -5.93 5.76
N ASN A 54 9.50 -5.90 6.14
CA ASN A 54 10.13 -4.74 6.78
C ASN A 54 10.15 -3.52 5.85
N VAL A 55 10.37 -3.72 4.55
CA VAL A 55 10.37 -2.65 3.55
C VAL A 55 8.95 -2.11 3.36
N VAL A 56 7.95 -2.99 3.23
CA VAL A 56 6.54 -2.59 3.14
C VAL A 56 6.09 -1.85 4.40
N LYS A 57 6.52 -2.29 5.59
CA LYS A 57 6.27 -1.59 6.85
C LYS A 57 6.81 -0.17 6.83
N SER A 58 8.05 0.02 6.34
CA SER A 58 8.66 1.35 6.19
C SER A 58 7.93 2.23 5.17
N ILE A 59 7.59 1.69 3.99
CA ILE A 59 6.85 2.41 2.93
C ILE A 59 5.49 2.89 3.45
N GLY A 60 4.75 2.00 4.13
CA GLY A 60 3.43 2.31 4.69
C GLY A 60 3.47 3.12 5.98
N ARG A 61 4.66 3.44 6.50
CA ARG A 61 4.87 4.17 7.77
C ARG A 61 4.12 3.54 8.95
N TRP A 62 4.04 2.22 8.96
CA TRP A 62 3.38 1.48 10.01
C TRP A 62 4.23 1.47 11.28
N SER A 63 3.66 1.93 12.39
CA SER A 63 4.35 1.95 13.69
C SER A 63 4.48 0.57 14.32
N SER A 64 3.63 -0.38 13.92
CA SER A 64 3.61 -1.76 14.42
C SER A 64 3.38 -2.77 13.28
N GLU A 65 3.35 -4.05 13.62
CA GLU A 65 3.01 -5.15 12.68
C GLU A 65 1.49 -5.22 12.38
N SER A 66 0.69 -4.20 12.73
CA SER A 66 -0.76 -4.22 12.51
C SER A 66 -1.15 -4.32 11.04
N PHE A 67 -0.26 -3.96 10.12
CA PHE A 67 -0.47 -4.16 8.67
C PHE A 67 -0.62 -5.65 8.30
N THR A 68 -0.06 -6.55 9.11
CA THR A 68 -0.16 -8.01 8.87
C THR A 68 -1.59 -8.55 9.03
N LEU A 69 -2.44 -7.85 9.80
CA LEU A 69 -3.85 -8.20 9.95
C LEU A 69 -4.65 -8.00 8.65
N TYR A 70 -4.13 -7.18 7.74
CA TYR A 70 -4.80 -6.83 6.49
C TYR A 70 -4.29 -7.66 5.29
N LEU A 71 -3.43 -8.65 5.55
CA LEU A 71 -2.96 -9.56 4.52
C LEU A 71 -4.11 -10.42 4.01
N LYS A 72 -4.21 -10.48 2.68
CA LYS A 72 -5.06 -11.42 1.96
C LYS A 72 -4.17 -12.32 1.13
N CYS A 73 -4.68 -13.48 0.72
CA CYS A 73 -3.93 -14.43 -0.11
C CYS A 73 -2.61 -14.90 0.54
N HIS A 74 -2.66 -15.32 1.82
CA HIS A 74 -1.50 -15.70 2.62
C HIS A 74 -0.51 -16.61 1.89
N ALA A 75 -0.96 -17.63 1.17
CA ALA A 75 -0.07 -18.51 0.42
C ALA A 75 0.78 -17.77 -0.63
N LEU A 76 0.17 -16.83 -1.37
CA LEU A 76 0.86 -16.04 -2.40
C LEU A 76 1.83 -15.02 -1.79
N VAL A 77 1.51 -14.50 -0.61
CA VAL A 77 2.38 -13.56 0.10
C VAL A 77 3.54 -14.29 0.79
N LEU A 78 3.28 -15.43 1.41
CA LEU A 78 4.26 -16.16 2.21
C LEU A 78 5.22 -16.99 1.36
N ALA A 79 4.80 -17.51 0.20
CA ALA A 79 5.68 -18.27 -0.67
C ALA A 79 6.97 -17.52 -1.07
N PRO A 80 6.92 -16.30 -1.66
CA PRO A 80 8.13 -15.56 -1.99
C PRO A 80 8.90 -15.14 -0.75
N PHE A 81 8.22 -14.83 0.37
CA PHE A 81 8.89 -14.50 1.62
C PHE A 81 9.74 -15.67 2.16
N LEU A 82 9.15 -16.86 2.23
CA LEU A 82 9.80 -18.07 2.72
C LEU A 82 10.95 -18.50 1.80
N GLN A 83 10.79 -18.37 0.48
CA GLN A 83 11.88 -18.65 -0.47
C GLN A 83 13.12 -17.78 -0.24
N HIS A 84 12.94 -16.53 0.20
CA HIS A 84 14.04 -15.63 0.56
C HIS A 84 14.59 -15.88 1.99
N GLN A 85 13.97 -16.77 2.77
CA GLN A 85 14.37 -17.14 4.12
C GLN A 85 14.57 -18.66 4.24
N PRO A 86 15.64 -19.22 3.64
CA PRO A 86 15.86 -20.66 3.58
C PRO A 86 15.88 -21.32 4.96
N GLU A 87 16.48 -20.67 5.96
CA GLU A 87 16.53 -21.15 7.34
C GLU A 87 15.12 -21.38 7.93
N LEU A 88 14.20 -20.44 7.71
CA LEU A 88 12.80 -20.56 8.17
C LEU A 88 12.05 -21.64 7.39
N MET A 89 12.31 -21.78 6.08
CA MET A 89 11.74 -22.89 5.30
C MET A 89 12.20 -24.25 5.78
N HIS A 90 13.45 -24.40 6.19
CA HIS A 90 13.97 -25.66 6.73
C HIS A 90 13.32 -26.04 8.06
N GLN A 91 12.94 -25.07 8.89
CA GLN A 91 12.24 -25.30 10.16
C GLN A 91 10.77 -25.70 9.99
N LEU A 92 10.16 -25.42 8.83
CA LEU A 92 8.76 -25.73 8.54
C LEU A 92 8.59 -27.06 7.79
N ARG A 93 9.67 -27.74 7.42
CA ARG A 93 9.67 -29.01 6.69
C ARG A 93 9.69 -30.22 7.63
#